data_AF-A0A6A5H7P0-F1
#
_entry.id   AF-A0A6A5H7P0-F1
#
_cell.length_a   1.000
_cell.length_b   1.000
_cell.length_c   1.000
_cell.angle_alpha   90.00
_cell.angle_beta   90.00
_cell.angle_gamma   90.00
#
_symmetry.space_group_name_H-M   'P 1'
#
loop_
_entity.id
_entity.type
_entity.pdbx_description
1 polymer ?
#
loop_
_entity_poly.entity_id
_entity_poly.type
_entity_poly.pdbx_seq_one_letter_code
_entity_poly.pdbx_strand_id
1 'polypeptide(L)'
;MKNCIILLFFSLLGSVSTGVIAKTDENCLNCVSRGKEWCSSMKSCDVLWCPSEHSVFNKINCPQEERDSKFEYDDDFVRKKVLITTAAVNSNDPQFCFDNQMPTMRVFNTYDVNCSSLPPAVPCFAYTAVDHTQKVIALSFRGTQNNLQLAEELITYFYNSQRKFSTHGAIFSFFYDAFFFIWDGGLHVDILNLQKTYPNYELWINGHSLGGALASVAASHLVDQKIFRAENIKLVTMGQPRTGDYDYALWHDQTFPYSFRIVHNRDIVPHIPPQLGPGYSLFHHRTEIWYPNDMEMGAPFQKCESADGYYCSATLDFNLSYEDHGFYFVKEMPAWGGAGCPTLWLK
;
A
#
# COMPACT_ATOMS: atom_id res chain seq x y z
N MET A 1 38.46 80.24 16.60
CA MET A 1 37.08 80.64 16.96
C MET A 1 36.14 79.67 16.24
N LYS A 2 35.50 78.75 16.98
CA LYS A 2 34.04 78.73 17.26
C LYS A 2 33.23 78.27 16.02
N ASN A 3 32.42 77.21 16.00
CA ASN A 3 31.68 76.51 17.05
C ASN A 3 31.26 75.08 16.63
N CYS A 4 31.23 74.17 17.60
CA CYS A 4 30.39 72.97 17.65
C CYS A 4 28.90 73.33 17.64
N ILE A 5 28.08 72.53 16.95
CA ILE A 5 26.69 72.26 17.34
C ILE A 5 26.44 70.75 17.24
N ILE A 6 26.19 70.16 18.40
CA ILE A 6 25.64 68.83 18.65
C ILE A 6 24.11 68.94 18.55
N LEU A 7 23.43 68.01 17.87
CA LEU A 7 21.99 67.70 18.00
C LEU A 7 21.77 66.31 17.38
N LEU A 8 21.82 65.25 18.18
CA LEU A 8 20.72 64.59 18.90
C LEU A 8 20.13 63.40 18.10
N PHE A 9 20.41 62.22 18.63
CA PHE A 9 19.87 60.91 18.28
C PHE A 9 18.33 60.89 18.29
N PHE A 10 17.72 60.32 17.25
CA PHE A 10 16.48 59.57 17.38
C PHE A 10 16.56 58.30 16.53
N SER A 11 16.60 57.18 17.23
CA SER A 11 16.50 55.83 16.71
C SER A 11 15.10 55.58 16.13
N LEU A 12 15.01 55.35 14.82
CA LEU A 12 13.97 54.49 14.26
C LEU A 12 14.64 53.16 13.90
N LEU A 13 14.71 52.27 14.90
CA LEU A 13 14.82 50.83 14.65
C LEU A 13 13.50 50.39 14.04
N GLY A 14 13.44 50.38 12.71
CA GLY A 14 12.46 49.60 11.98
C GLY A 14 12.63 48.14 12.39
N SER A 15 11.58 47.58 12.97
CA SER A 15 11.48 46.19 13.38
C SER A 15 11.66 45.27 12.18
N VAL A 16 12.89 44.83 11.93
CA VAL A 16 13.12 43.58 11.21
C VAL A 16 12.84 42.47 12.21
N SER A 17 11.58 42.03 12.29
CA SER A 17 11.22 40.82 13.00
C SER A 17 11.82 39.63 12.24
N THR A 18 12.96 39.18 12.75
CA THR A 18 13.38 37.78 12.87
C THR A 18 13.05 36.89 11.66
N GLY A 19 14.08 36.59 10.86
CA GLY A 19 14.09 35.35 10.10
C GLY A 19 13.72 34.20 11.04
N VAL A 20 12.78 33.36 10.58
CA VAL A 20 12.33 32.19 11.33
C VAL A 20 13.55 31.29 11.54
N ILE A 21 14.10 31.32 12.75
CA ILE A 21 15.07 30.35 13.20
C ILE A 21 14.30 29.04 13.30
N ALA A 22 14.71 28.04 12.51
CA ALA A 22 14.14 26.70 12.56
C ALA A 22 14.03 26.24 14.02
N LYS A 23 12.84 25.79 14.45
CA LYS A 23 12.68 25.22 15.78
C LYS A 23 13.20 23.79 15.76
N THR A 24 14.40 23.60 16.32
CA THR A 24 15.10 22.32 16.37
C THR A 24 14.53 21.33 17.41
N ASP A 25 13.72 21.82 18.37
CA ASP A 25 13.19 21.00 19.47
C ASP A 25 11.77 20.47 19.24
N GLU A 26 11.21 20.76 18.06
CA GLU A 26 9.85 20.34 17.73
C GLU A 26 9.85 18.99 17.00
N ASN A 27 8.92 18.09 17.33
CA ASN A 27 8.76 16.84 16.58
C ASN A 27 7.87 17.03 15.34
N CYS A 28 7.99 16.11 14.37
CA CYS A 28 7.24 16.20 13.11
C CYS A 28 5.73 16.33 13.32
N LEU A 29 5.14 15.55 14.22
CA LEU A 29 3.69 15.54 14.45
C LEU A 29 3.19 16.91 14.90
N ASN A 30 3.89 17.57 15.82
CA ASN A 30 3.56 18.92 16.28
C ASN A 30 3.75 19.95 15.17
N CYS A 31 4.83 19.82 14.39
CA CYS A 31 5.12 20.70 13.27
C CYS A 31 3.98 20.70 12.25
N VAL A 32 3.65 19.51 11.74
CA VAL A 32 2.62 19.32 10.72
C VAL A 32 1.23 19.66 11.25
N SER A 33 0.93 19.38 12.53
CA SER A 33 -0.37 19.74 13.13
C SER A 33 -0.62 21.25 13.18
N ARG A 34 0.44 22.08 13.10
CA ARG A 34 0.34 23.54 13.02
C ARG A 34 0.33 24.06 11.57
N GLY A 35 0.22 23.16 10.59
CA GLY A 35 0.24 23.49 9.16
C GLY A 35 1.62 23.92 8.66
N LYS A 36 2.70 23.48 9.33
CA LYS A 36 4.09 23.77 8.95
C LYS A 36 4.75 22.58 8.26
N GLU A 37 5.75 22.88 7.44
CA GLU A 37 6.58 21.86 6.79
C GLU A 37 7.59 21.28 7.78
N TRP A 38 7.67 19.96 7.85
CA TRP A 38 8.76 19.25 8.52
C TRP A 38 9.78 18.78 7.49
N CYS A 39 11.07 19.04 7.73
CA CYS A 39 12.14 18.56 6.86
C CYS A 39 12.83 17.34 7.48
N SER A 40 12.65 16.16 6.87
CA SER A 40 13.15 14.89 7.41
C SER A 40 14.68 14.79 7.43
N SER A 41 15.37 15.32 6.42
CA SER A 41 16.84 15.32 6.35
C SER A 41 17.49 16.22 7.42
N MET A 42 16.84 17.33 7.75
CA MET A 42 17.31 18.29 8.75
C MET A 42 16.73 18.06 10.14
N LYS A 43 15.75 17.14 10.27
CA LYS A 43 14.98 16.88 11.49
C LYS A 43 14.49 18.19 12.16
N SER A 44 13.95 19.10 11.35
CA SER A 44 13.62 20.46 11.79
C SER A 44 12.30 20.93 11.19
N CYS A 45 11.58 21.78 11.93
CA CYS A 45 10.30 22.36 11.53
C CYS A 45 10.46 23.76 10.93
N ASP A 46 9.69 24.05 9.86
CA ASP A 46 9.55 25.37 9.21
C ASP A 46 10.90 25.94 8.76
N VAL A 47 11.71 25.09 8.11
CA VAL A 47 13.02 25.46 7.56
C VAL A 47 12.86 26.34 6.32
N LEU A 48 13.86 27.18 6.02
CA LEU A 48 13.81 28.08 4.86
C LEU A 48 13.76 27.33 3.51
N TRP A 49 14.37 26.14 3.47
CA TRP A 49 14.39 25.28 2.28
C TRP A 49 14.56 23.81 2.69
N CYS A 50 13.69 22.94 2.16
CA CYS A 50 13.80 21.49 2.26
C CYS A 50 13.68 20.89 0.85
N PRO A 51 14.50 19.89 0.48
CA PRO A 51 14.27 19.14 -0.76
C PRO A 51 12.90 18.47 -0.74
N SER A 52 12.20 18.44 -1.88
CA SER A 52 10.83 17.93 -2.01
C SER A 52 10.65 16.50 -1.49
N GLU A 53 11.64 15.65 -1.73
CA GLU A 53 11.69 14.26 -1.29
C GLU A 53 11.86 14.10 0.24
N HIS A 54 12.24 15.19 0.91
CA HIS A 54 12.41 15.26 2.35
C HIS A 54 11.32 16.08 3.06
N SER A 55 10.49 16.79 2.31
CA SER A 55 9.39 17.63 2.79
C SER A 55 8.21 16.81 3.28
N VAL A 56 7.74 17.08 4.50
CA VAL A 56 6.61 16.40 5.13
C VAL A 56 5.55 17.41 5.54
N PHE A 57 4.37 17.30 4.92
CA PHE A 57 3.20 18.15 5.19
C PHE A 57 2.03 17.40 5.82
N ASN A 58 2.07 16.07 5.85
CA ASN A 58 0.97 15.23 6.32
C ASN A 58 1.42 14.38 7.52
N LYS A 59 0.55 14.22 8.54
CA LYS A 59 0.93 13.50 9.77
C LYS A 59 1.30 12.06 9.50
N ILE A 60 0.59 11.42 8.57
CA ILE A 60 0.90 10.07 8.09
C ILE A 60 2.32 9.97 7.51
N ASN A 61 2.93 11.07 7.04
CA ASN A 61 4.30 11.10 6.50
C ASN A 61 5.36 11.43 7.56
N CYS A 62 4.98 11.65 8.83
CA CYS A 62 5.96 11.84 9.88
C CYS A 62 6.76 10.57 10.18
N PRO A 63 8.07 10.68 10.49
CA PRO A 63 8.87 9.54 10.93
C PRO A 63 8.21 8.85 12.13
N GLN A 64 8.15 7.52 12.10
CA GLN A 64 7.65 6.69 13.20
C GLN A 64 8.83 6.12 13.99
N GLU A 65 8.55 5.69 15.23
CA GLU A 65 9.53 4.94 16.01
C GLU A 65 9.88 3.63 15.30
N GLU A 66 11.07 3.09 15.59
CA GLU A 66 11.50 1.82 15.02
C GLU A 66 10.47 0.73 15.37
N ARG A 67 9.95 0.08 14.31
CA ARG A 67 9.03 -1.04 14.47
C ARG A 67 9.76 -2.22 15.12
N ASP A 68 9.02 -3.02 15.88
CA ASP A 68 9.53 -4.29 16.42
C ASP A 68 10.15 -5.10 15.28
N SER A 69 11.42 -5.50 15.44
CA SER A 69 12.20 -6.26 14.47
C SER A 69 11.48 -7.47 13.86
N LYS A 70 10.53 -8.07 14.60
CA LYS A 70 9.72 -9.19 14.09
C LYS A 70 8.75 -8.81 12.95
N PHE A 71 8.52 -7.52 12.75
CA PHE A 71 7.68 -6.97 11.68
C PHE A 71 8.47 -6.26 10.58
N GLU A 72 9.78 -6.48 10.53
CA GLU A 72 10.60 -5.99 9.43
C GLU A 72 10.25 -6.67 8.11
N TYR A 73 10.52 -5.96 7.03
CA TYR A 73 10.34 -6.48 5.68
C TYR A 73 11.33 -7.63 5.42
N ASP A 74 10.81 -8.79 5.08
CA ASP A 74 11.59 -9.97 4.70
C ASP A 74 11.44 -10.22 3.19
N ASP A 75 12.46 -9.81 2.41
CA ASP A 75 12.53 -10.01 0.96
C ASP A 75 12.45 -11.50 0.57
N ASP A 76 13.08 -12.36 1.37
CA ASP A 76 13.15 -13.79 1.13
C ASP A 76 11.77 -14.43 1.30
N PHE A 77 11.02 -14.01 2.32
CA PHE A 77 9.60 -14.35 2.50
C PHE A 77 8.75 -13.89 1.32
N VAL A 78 8.91 -12.64 0.86
CA VAL A 78 8.10 -12.12 -0.25
C VAL A 78 8.37 -12.87 -1.55
N ARG A 79 9.64 -13.11 -1.88
CA ARG A 79 10.04 -13.88 -3.09
C ARG A 79 9.60 -15.33 -3.06
N LYS A 80 9.76 -16.00 -1.92
CA LYS A 80 9.59 -17.47 -1.80
C LYS A 80 8.22 -17.89 -1.30
N LYS A 81 7.36 -16.97 -0.87
CA LYS A 81 6.03 -17.28 -0.33
C LYS A 81 4.96 -16.37 -0.92
N VAL A 82 5.09 -15.05 -0.71
CA VAL A 82 4.06 -14.10 -1.13
C VAL A 82 3.86 -14.14 -2.64
N LEU A 83 4.94 -14.09 -3.44
CA LEU A 83 4.86 -14.19 -4.90
C LEU A 83 4.09 -15.42 -5.37
N ILE A 84 4.34 -16.60 -4.78
CA ILE A 84 3.63 -17.83 -5.14
C ILE A 84 2.14 -17.70 -4.81
N THR A 85 1.80 -17.26 -3.59
CA THR A 85 0.40 -17.08 -3.20
C THR A 85 -0.32 -16.03 -4.05
N THR A 86 0.37 -14.94 -4.41
CA THR A 86 -0.19 -13.88 -5.26
C THR A 86 -0.32 -14.30 -6.72
N ALA A 87 0.57 -15.17 -7.22
CA ALA A 87 0.48 -15.67 -8.59
C ALA A 87 -0.62 -16.74 -8.74
N ALA A 88 -0.85 -17.57 -7.71
CA ALA A 88 -1.75 -18.72 -7.76
C ALA A 88 -3.21 -18.37 -8.13
N VAL A 89 -3.68 -17.16 -7.81
CA VAL A 89 -5.02 -16.67 -8.20
C VAL A 89 -5.21 -16.55 -9.71
N ASN A 90 -4.13 -16.51 -10.50
CA ASN A 90 -4.22 -16.41 -11.96
C ASN A 90 -4.48 -17.77 -12.64
N SER A 91 -4.47 -18.87 -11.90
CA SER A 91 -4.90 -20.20 -12.35
C SER A 91 -6.36 -20.46 -12.00
N ASN A 92 -7.07 -21.20 -12.85
CA ASN A 92 -8.40 -21.76 -12.51
C ASN A 92 -8.30 -22.87 -11.46
N ASP A 93 -7.10 -23.43 -11.25
CA ASP A 93 -6.78 -24.36 -10.19
C ASP A 93 -5.52 -23.87 -9.43
N PRO A 94 -5.68 -23.06 -8.38
CA PRO A 94 -4.55 -22.56 -7.59
C PRO A 94 -3.73 -23.67 -6.92
N GLN A 95 -4.31 -24.87 -6.73
CA GLN A 95 -3.59 -26.00 -6.12
C GLN A 95 -2.40 -26.42 -6.98
N PHE A 96 -2.53 -26.32 -8.31
CA PHE A 96 -1.44 -26.68 -9.22
C PHE A 96 -0.19 -25.80 -9.04
N CYS A 97 -0.38 -24.50 -8.73
CA CYS A 97 0.73 -23.61 -8.36
C CYS A 97 1.41 -24.05 -7.06
N PHE A 98 0.63 -24.45 -6.05
CA PHE A 98 1.17 -24.92 -4.78
C PHE A 98 1.87 -26.27 -4.90
N ASP A 99 1.34 -27.21 -5.68
CA ASP A 99 2.00 -28.50 -5.88
C ASP A 99 3.41 -28.34 -6.48
N ASN A 100 3.61 -27.32 -7.33
CA ASN A 100 4.90 -27.03 -7.94
C ASN A 100 5.86 -26.24 -7.03
N GLN A 101 5.35 -25.25 -6.26
CA GLN A 101 6.22 -24.29 -5.55
C GLN A 101 6.10 -24.31 -4.01
N MET A 102 4.98 -24.81 -3.47
CA MET A 102 4.71 -24.79 -2.03
C MET A 102 3.88 -26.03 -1.61
N PRO A 103 4.43 -27.25 -1.70
CA PRO A 103 3.67 -28.50 -1.68
C PRO A 103 2.97 -28.83 -0.36
N THR A 104 3.23 -28.09 0.71
CA THR A 104 2.55 -28.20 2.00
C THR A 104 1.28 -27.36 2.08
N MET A 105 1.08 -26.41 1.15
CA MET A 105 -0.09 -25.56 1.06
C MET A 105 -1.24 -26.28 0.33
N ARG A 106 -2.44 -26.23 0.91
CA ARG A 106 -3.65 -26.83 0.33
C ARG A 106 -4.74 -25.78 0.18
N VAL A 107 -5.28 -25.63 -1.02
CA VAL A 107 -6.46 -24.79 -1.28
C VAL A 107 -7.61 -25.33 -0.45
N PHE A 108 -8.21 -24.45 0.34
CA PHE A 108 -9.40 -24.72 1.13
C PHE A 108 -10.65 -24.49 0.28
N ASN A 109 -10.76 -23.32 -0.36
CA ASN A 109 -11.85 -23.00 -1.28
C ASN A 109 -11.46 -21.87 -2.25
N THR A 110 -12.24 -21.72 -3.32
CA THR A 110 -12.12 -20.65 -4.32
C THR A 110 -13.45 -19.91 -4.48
N TYR A 111 -13.39 -18.62 -4.78
CA TYR A 111 -14.55 -17.77 -4.98
C TYR A 111 -14.44 -17.10 -6.33
N ASP A 112 -15.34 -17.44 -7.25
CA ASP A 112 -15.45 -16.81 -8.57
C ASP A 112 -16.82 -16.13 -8.63
N VAL A 113 -16.82 -14.79 -8.61
CA VAL A 113 -18.03 -13.98 -8.51
C VAL A 113 -17.98 -12.83 -9.50
N ASN A 114 -19.15 -12.35 -9.90
CA ASN A 114 -19.26 -11.08 -10.60
C ASN A 114 -19.29 -9.92 -9.60
N CYS A 115 -18.25 -9.11 -9.58
CA CYS A 115 -18.08 -7.93 -8.72
C CYS A 115 -18.78 -6.66 -9.23
N SER A 116 -19.73 -6.79 -10.16
CA SER A 116 -20.51 -5.66 -10.63
C SER A 116 -22.00 -6.01 -10.71
N SER A 117 -22.82 -5.15 -10.11
CA SER A 117 -24.28 -5.18 -10.29
C SER A 117 -24.73 -4.59 -11.63
N LEU A 118 -23.84 -3.90 -12.36
CA LEU A 118 -24.13 -3.26 -13.63
C LEU A 118 -23.25 -3.85 -14.74
N PRO A 119 -23.71 -3.89 -16.00
CA PRO A 119 -22.84 -4.23 -17.12
C PRO A 119 -21.68 -3.22 -17.29
N PRO A 120 -20.49 -3.65 -17.75
CA PRO A 120 -20.11 -5.04 -18.02
C PRO A 120 -19.86 -5.85 -16.73
N ALA A 121 -19.96 -7.18 -16.81
CA ALA A 121 -19.57 -8.05 -15.70
C ALA A 121 -18.08 -7.87 -15.38
N VAL A 122 -17.75 -7.87 -14.09
CA VAL A 122 -16.39 -7.72 -13.57
C VAL A 122 -16.03 -9.02 -12.84
N PRO A 123 -15.36 -9.99 -13.50
CA PRO A 123 -15.04 -11.26 -12.88
C PRO A 123 -13.98 -11.08 -11.79
N CYS A 124 -14.36 -11.36 -10.56
CA CYS A 124 -13.49 -11.40 -9.41
C CYS A 124 -13.18 -12.82 -9.02
N PHE A 125 -11.94 -13.05 -8.59
CA PHE A 125 -11.53 -14.34 -8.07
C PHE A 125 -10.71 -14.17 -6.79
N ALA A 126 -10.91 -15.08 -5.85
CA ALA A 126 -10.09 -15.21 -4.67
C ALA A 126 -9.98 -16.69 -4.27
N TYR A 127 -9.02 -17.01 -3.41
CA TYR A 127 -8.97 -18.31 -2.76
C TYR A 127 -8.61 -18.17 -1.29
N THR A 128 -8.97 -19.19 -0.51
CA THR A 128 -8.36 -19.47 0.80
C THR A 128 -7.55 -20.76 0.73
N ALA A 129 -6.41 -20.82 1.43
CA ALA A 129 -5.55 -21.99 1.51
C ALA A 129 -4.97 -22.14 2.90
N VAL A 130 -4.55 -23.35 3.27
CA VAL A 130 -4.01 -23.67 4.60
C VAL A 130 -2.72 -24.47 4.45
N ASP A 131 -1.73 -24.11 5.26
CA ASP A 131 -0.51 -24.87 5.44
C ASP A 131 -0.29 -25.20 6.92
N HIS A 132 -0.49 -26.46 7.30
CA HIS A 132 -0.32 -26.91 8.68
C HIS A 132 1.14 -26.98 9.13
N THR A 133 2.08 -27.14 8.20
CA THR A 133 3.52 -27.17 8.51
C THR A 133 4.00 -25.77 8.92
N GLN A 134 3.55 -24.76 8.18
CA GLN A 134 3.86 -23.36 8.45
C GLN A 134 2.89 -22.71 9.45
N LYS A 135 1.78 -23.37 9.79
CA LYS A 135 0.67 -22.85 10.61
C LYS A 135 0.12 -21.53 10.05
N VAL A 136 -0.26 -21.56 8.79
CA VAL A 136 -0.68 -20.38 8.03
C VAL A 136 -2.01 -20.62 7.33
N ILE A 137 -2.83 -19.58 7.29
CA ILE A 137 -3.94 -19.43 6.36
C ILE A 137 -3.52 -18.39 5.32
N ALA A 138 -3.69 -18.67 4.03
CA ALA A 138 -3.47 -17.71 2.96
C ALA A 138 -4.80 -17.30 2.35
N LEU A 139 -4.99 -16.00 2.15
CA LEU A 139 -6.10 -15.39 1.44
C LEU A 139 -5.52 -14.52 0.32
N SER A 140 -5.85 -14.83 -0.93
CA SER A 140 -5.34 -14.07 -2.07
C SER A 140 -6.44 -13.69 -3.04
N PHE A 141 -6.30 -12.51 -3.64
CA PHE A 141 -7.26 -11.91 -4.56
C PHE A 141 -6.62 -11.69 -5.93
N ARG A 142 -7.35 -12.05 -6.99
CA ARG A 142 -6.94 -11.88 -8.39
C ARG A 142 -7.04 -10.42 -8.81
N GLY A 143 -6.06 -9.99 -9.60
CA GLY A 143 -6.16 -8.74 -10.37
C GLY A 143 -7.08 -8.85 -11.58
N THR A 144 -7.10 -7.82 -12.42
CA THR A 144 -7.86 -7.85 -13.68
C THR A 144 -7.15 -8.75 -14.69
N GLN A 145 -7.85 -9.73 -15.26
CA GLN A 145 -7.33 -10.65 -16.28
C GLN A 145 -7.12 -9.95 -17.64
N ASN A 146 -6.09 -9.15 -17.85
CA ASN A 146 -5.61 -8.72 -19.19
C ASN A 146 -6.16 -7.38 -19.72
N ASN A 147 -6.86 -6.57 -18.93
CA ASN A 147 -7.23 -5.23 -19.39
C ASN A 147 -7.01 -4.19 -18.29
N LEU A 148 -5.77 -3.72 -18.16
CA LEU A 148 -5.45 -2.64 -17.23
C LEU A 148 -6.24 -1.36 -17.58
N GLN A 149 -6.51 -1.12 -18.87
CA GLN A 149 -7.42 -0.06 -19.29
C GLN A 149 -8.84 -0.25 -18.71
N LEU A 150 -9.37 -1.47 -18.64
CA LEU A 150 -10.67 -1.72 -17.98
C LEU A 150 -10.62 -1.36 -16.49
N ALA A 151 -9.51 -1.65 -15.81
CA ALA A 151 -9.35 -1.26 -14.41
C ALA A 151 -9.32 0.26 -14.26
N GLU A 152 -8.57 0.97 -15.13
CA GLU A 152 -8.52 2.43 -15.15
C GLU A 152 -9.88 3.06 -15.48
N GLU A 153 -10.62 2.51 -16.43
CA GLU A 153 -11.97 2.98 -16.80
C GLU A 153 -12.94 2.84 -15.62
N LEU A 154 -12.94 1.67 -14.96
CA LEU A 154 -13.78 1.44 -13.78
C LEU A 154 -13.38 2.36 -12.62
N ILE A 155 -12.07 2.48 -12.37
CA ILE A 155 -11.55 3.37 -11.34
C ILE A 155 -11.90 4.83 -11.64
N THR A 156 -11.82 5.26 -12.89
CA THR A 156 -12.15 6.64 -13.29
C THR A 156 -13.64 6.89 -13.18
N TYR A 157 -14.47 5.97 -13.68
CA TYR A 157 -15.93 6.07 -13.63
C TYR A 157 -16.42 6.20 -12.19
N PHE A 158 -15.84 5.42 -11.28
CA PHE A 158 -16.22 5.47 -9.88
C PHE A 158 -15.43 6.49 -9.05
N TYR A 159 -14.38 7.16 -9.56
CA TYR A 159 -13.36 7.92 -8.79
C TYR A 159 -13.91 8.80 -7.65
N ASN A 160 -15.04 9.48 -7.87
CA ASN A 160 -15.68 10.36 -6.89
C ASN A 160 -16.65 9.65 -5.93
N SER A 161 -16.74 8.33 -6.00
CA SER A 161 -17.62 7.48 -5.21
C SER A 161 -16.81 6.75 -4.16
N GLN A 162 -17.21 6.94 -2.90
CA GLN A 162 -16.57 6.32 -1.76
C GLN A 162 -17.62 5.68 -0.86
N ARG A 163 -17.22 4.61 -0.19
CA ARG A 163 -18.01 3.92 0.84
C ARG A 163 -17.36 4.21 2.19
N LYS A 164 -18.14 4.71 3.13
CA LYS A 164 -17.68 4.91 4.50
C LYS A 164 -17.19 3.57 5.06
N PHE A 165 -15.96 3.54 5.56
CA PHE A 165 -15.40 2.37 6.22
C PHE A 165 -15.44 2.57 7.72
N SER A 166 -16.48 2.02 8.35
CA SER A 166 -16.67 2.12 9.81
C SER A 166 -16.54 3.58 10.29
N THR A 167 -15.68 3.85 11.28
CA THR A 167 -15.32 5.20 11.75
C THR A 167 -13.94 5.66 11.25
N HIS A 168 -13.36 4.94 10.30
CA HIS A 168 -11.95 5.03 9.92
C HIS A 168 -11.78 5.62 8.51
N GLY A 169 -12.61 6.60 8.14
CA GLY A 169 -12.59 7.22 6.82
C GLY A 169 -13.45 6.48 5.79
N ALA A 170 -13.01 6.49 4.54
CA ALA A 170 -13.74 5.94 3.41
C ALA A 170 -12.83 5.18 2.44
N ILE A 171 -13.38 4.14 1.84
CA ILE A 171 -12.71 3.32 0.82
C ILE A 171 -13.34 3.65 -0.52
N PHE A 172 -12.53 3.58 -1.57
CA PHE A 172 -13.01 3.74 -2.93
C PHE A 172 -14.10 2.71 -3.26
N SER A 173 -15.26 3.16 -3.77
CA SER A 173 -16.46 2.32 -3.79
C SER A 173 -16.31 1.07 -4.64
N PHE A 174 -15.57 1.14 -5.74
CA PHE A 174 -15.29 -0.02 -6.58
C PHE A 174 -14.58 -1.13 -5.79
N PHE A 175 -13.52 -0.81 -5.03
CA PHE A 175 -12.78 -1.81 -4.25
C PHE A 175 -13.60 -2.32 -3.06
N TYR A 176 -14.35 -1.43 -2.40
CA TYR A 176 -15.25 -1.81 -1.32
C TYR A 176 -16.31 -2.80 -1.81
N ASP A 177 -17.07 -2.42 -2.84
CA ASP A 177 -18.18 -3.22 -3.35
C ASP A 177 -17.66 -4.56 -3.92
N ALA A 178 -16.55 -4.55 -4.66
CA ALA A 178 -15.91 -5.77 -5.18
C ALA A 178 -15.48 -6.74 -4.07
N PHE A 179 -14.87 -6.24 -2.99
CA PHE A 179 -14.55 -7.08 -1.84
C PHE A 179 -15.82 -7.69 -1.23
N PHE A 180 -16.88 -6.90 -1.04
CA PHE A 180 -18.11 -7.40 -0.44
C PHE A 180 -18.87 -8.40 -1.34
N PHE A 181 -18.77 -8.31 -2.67
CA PHE A 181 -19.28 -9.37 -3.55
C PHE A 181 -18.57 -10.71 -3.32
N ILE A 182 -17.25 -10.70 -3.11
CA ILE A 182 -16.49 -11.93 -2.79
C ILE A 182 -16.82 -12.40 -1.36
N TRP A 183 -16.87 -11.47 -0.42
CA TRP A 183 -17.23 -11.71 0.97
C TRP A 183 -18.58 -12.44 1.06
N ASP A 184 -19.63 -11.84 0.48
CA ASP A 184 -21.00 -12.36 0.48
C ASP A 184 -21.15 -13.60 -0.42
N GLY A 185 -20.28 -13.76 -1.42
CA GLY A 185 -20.17 -14.94 -2.27
C GLY A 185 -19.70 -16.22 -1.55
N GLY A 186 -19.37 -16.14 -0.27
CA GLY A 186 -19.09 -17.30 0.59
C GLY A 186 -17.76 -17.21 1.36
N LEU A 187 -16.89 -16.25 1.03
CA LEU A 187 -15.60 -16.08 1.70
C LEU A 187 -15.75 -15.86 3.21
N HIS A 188 -16.78 -15.14 3.63
CA HIS A 188 -17.05 -14.87 5.05
C HIS A 188 -17.23 -16.16 5.87
N VAL A 189 -17.94 -17.15 5.32
CA VAL A 189 -18.20 -18.44 6.00
C VAL A 189 -16.89 -19.17 6.25
N ASP A 190 -16.06 -19.26 5.21
CA ASP A 190 -14.82 -20.02 5.26
C ASP A 190 -13.77 -19.35 6.13
N ILE A 191 -13.62 -18.03 6.06
CA ILE A 191 -12.68 -17.29 6.90
C ILE A 191 -13.05 -17.42 8.38
N LEU A 192 -14.34 -17.30 8.73
CA LEU A 192 -14.82 -17.51 10.10
C LEU A 192 -14.57 -18.95 10.57
N ASN A 193 -14.79 -19.94 9.70
CA ASN A 193 -14.54 -21.34 10.02
C ASN A 193 -13.04 -21.64 10.22
N LEU A 194 -12.18 -21.13 9.33
CA LEU A 194 -10.73 -21.28 9.40
C LEU A 194 -10.15 -20.60 10.65
N GLN A 195 -10.59 -19.38 10.96
CA GLN A 195 -10.18 -18.66 12.16
C GLN A 195 -10.55 -19.44 13.43
N LYS A 196 -11.78 -19.97 13.49
CA LYS A 196 -12.25 -20.76 14.64
C LYS A 196 -11.50 -22.08 14.79
N THR A 197 -11.18 -22.73 13.68
CA THR A 197 -10.50 -24.03 13.65
C THR A 197 -9.00 -23.91 13.95
N TYR A 198 -8.38 -22.83 13.46
CA TYR A 198 -6.95 -22.59 13.57
C TYR A 198 -6.64 -21.19 14.16
N PRO A 199 -7.07 -20.90 15.41
CA PRO A 199 -7.00 -19.55 15.98
C PRO A 199 -5.58 -19.03 16.23
N ASN A 200 -4.59 -19.93 16.17
CA ASN A 200 -3.17 -19.61 16.37
C ASN A 200 -2.39 -19.58 15.05
N TYR A 201 -3.06 -19.69 13.89
CA TYR A 201 -2.39 -19.60 12.59
C TYR A 201 -2.23 -18.14 12.18
N GLU A 202 -1.11 -17.84 11.54
CA GLU A 202 -0.89 -16.53 10.92
C GLU A 202 -1.73 -16.43 9.65
N LEU A 203 -2.26 -15.25 9.34
CA LEU A 203 -3.03 -14.99 8.14
C LEU A 203 -2.20 -14.18 7.15
N TRP A 204 -1.87 -14.77 6.00
CA TRP A 204 -1.24 -14.08 4.89
C TRP A 204 -2.30 -13.57 3.95
N ILE A 205 -2.36 -12.26 3.76
CA ILE A 205 -3.29 -11.61 2.82
C ILE A 205 -2.47 -10.93 1.74
N ASN A 206 -2.77 -11.24 0.48
CA ASN A 206 -2.02 -10.70 -0.63
C ASN A 206 -2.86 -10.57 -1.91
N GLY A 207 -2.30 -9.87 -2.89
CA GLY A 207 -2.94 -9.66 -4.17
C GLY A 207 -2.12 -8.72 -5.04
N HIS A 208 -2.36 -8.81 -6.35
CA HIS A 208 -1.73 -7.97 -7.36
C HIS A 208 -2.74 -7.06 -8.03
N SER A 209 -2.34 -5.84 -8.37
CA SER A 209 -3.19 -4.88 -9.09
C SER A 209 -4.47 -4.58 -8.29
N LEU A 210 -5.64 -4.71 -8.90
CA LEU A 210 -6.95 -4.74 -8.24
C LEU A 210 -6.95 -5.66 -7.00
N GLY A 211 -6.39 -6.86 -7.11
CA GLY A 211 -6.30 -7.80 -5.99
C GLY A 211 -5.52 -7.25 -4.80
N GLY A 212 -4.53 -6.38 -5.04
CA GLY A 212 -3.81 -5.69 -3.97
C GLY A 212 -4.71 -4.72 -3.19
N ALA A 213 -5.56 -3.97 -3.88
CA ALA A 213 -6.56 -3.13 -3.21
C ALA A 213 -7.57 -3.98 -2.42
N LEU A 214 -8.08 -5.07 -3.00
CA LEU A 214 -9.00 -5.98 -2.32
C LEU A 214 -8.37 -6.65 -1.09
N ALA A 215 -7.08 -7.01 -1.16
CA ALA A 215 -6.32 -7.54 -0.03
C ALA A 215 -6.22 -6.52 1.12
N SER A 216 -5.97 -5.24 0.82
CA SER A 216 -5.94 -4.16 1.80
C SER A 216 -7.31 -3.94 2.46
N VAL A 217 -8.39 -3.94 1.67
CA VAL A 217 -9.77 -3.87 2.19
C VAL A 217 -10.10 -5.09 3.05
N ALA A 218 -9.77 -6.29 2.61
CA ALA A 218 -10.02 -7.53 3.33
C ALA A 218 -9.32 -7.55 4.69
N ALA A 219 -8.02 -7.26 4.72
CA ALA A 219 -7.25 -7.17 5.96
C ALA A 219 -7.90 -6.19 6.94
N SER A 220 -8.23 -4.99 6.44
CA SER A 220 -8.87 -3.93 7.21
C SER A 220 -10.21 -4.37 7.79
N HIS A 221 -11.07 -4.99 6.97
CA HIS A 221 -12.36 -5.49 7.39
C HIS A 221 -12.24 -6.56 8.48
N LEU A 222 -11.31 -7.51 8.33
CA LEU A 222 -11.12 -8.59 9.30
C LEU A 222 -10.65 -8.09 10.67
N VAL A 223 -9.86 -7.01 10.72
CA VAL A 223 -9.41 -6.39 11.97
C VAL A 223 -10.50 -5.50 12.57
N ASP A 224 -11.18 -4.67 11.78
CA ASP A 224 -12.28 -3.81 12.23
C ASP A 224 -13.42 -4.65 12.83
N GLN A 225 -13.74 -5.80 12.22
CA GLN A 225 -14.73 -6.76 12.72
C GLN A 225 -14.20 -7.68 13.82
N LYS A 226 -12.95 -7.51 14.27
CA LYS A 226 -12.30 -8.29 15.34
C LYS A 226 -12.28 -9.80 15.08
N ILE A 227 -12.24 -10.20 13.80
CA ILE A 227 -12.12 -11.60 13.39
C ILE A 227 -10.66 -12.05 13.56
N PHE A 228 -9.71 -11.21 13.14
CA PHE A 228 -8.28 -11.40 13.35
C PHE A 228 -7.67 -10.22 14.10
N ARG A 229 -6.60 -10.51 14.85
CA ARG A 229 -5.72 -9.49 15.44
C ARG A 229 -4.71 -9.04 14.38
N ALA A 230 -4.44 -7.75 14.30
CA ALA A 230 -3.59 -7.18 13.25
C ALA A 230 -2.16 -7.74 13.26
N GLU A 231 -1.63 -8.04 14.45
CA GLU A 231 -0.31 -8.66 14.64
C GLU A 231 -0.21 -10.10 14.14
N ASN A 232 -1.34 -10.77 13.89
CA ASN A 232 -1.39 -12.11 13.32
C ASN A 232 -1.61 -12.07 11.80
N ILE A 233 -1.65 -10.87 11.19
CA ILE A 233 -1.82 -10.68 9.74
C ILE A 233 -0.51 -10.19 9.14
N LYS A 234 -0.08 -10.84 8.04
CA LYS A 234 0.89 -10.27 7.10
C LYS A 234 0.17 -9.86 5.83
N LEU A 235 0.05 -8.54 5.62
CA LEU A 235 -0.49 -7.98 4.39
C LEU A 235 0.66 -7.59 3.47
N VAL A 236 0.73 -8.21 2.30
CA VAL A 236 1.71 -7.83 1.25
C VAL A 236 1.01 -7.75 -0.09
N THR A 237 1.06 -6.60 -0.73
CA THR A 237 0.40 -6.36 -2.02
C THR A 237 1.42 -5.99 -3.08
N MET A 238 1.10 -6.25 -4.35
CA MET A 238 1.97 -5.98 -5.49
C MET A 238 1.26 -5.05 -6.46
N GLY A 239 1.84 -3.88 -6.75
CA GLY A 239 1.24 -2.93 -7.70
C GLY A 239 -0.14 -2.45 -7.28
N GLN A 240 -0.35 -2.26 -5.96
CA GLN A 240 -1.65 -1.85 -5.42
C GLN A 240 -1.95 -0.38 -5.79
N PRO A 241 -3.13 -0.07 -6.36
CA PRO A 241 -3.60 1.30 -6.56
C PRO A 241 -4.02 1.97 -5.24
N ARG A 242 -4.22 3.29 -5.23
CA ARG A 242 -4.68 4.00 -4.02
C ARG A 242 -6.09 3.54 -3.64
N THR A 243 -6.26 3.02 -2.42
CA THR A 243 -7.46 2.25 -2.03
C THR A 243 -8.54 3.08 -1.31
N GLY A 244 -8.14 4.01 -0.45
CA GLY A 244 -9.08 4.76 0.39
C GLY A 244 -8.57 6.15 0.69
N ASP A 245 -9.34 6.93 1.43
CA ASP A 245 -9.00 8.31 1.78
C ASP A 245 -7.86 8.41 2.81
N TYR A 246 -7.51 9.64 3.15
CA TYR A 246 -6.44 9.92 4.12
C TYR A 246 -6.70 9.27 5.49
N ASP A 247 -7.95 9.33 5.98
CA ASP A 247 -8.31 8.80 7.30
C ASP A 247 -8.22 7.27 7.32
N TYR A 248 -8.63 6.61 6.23
CA TYR A 248 -8.44 5.17 6.05
C TYR A 248 -6.97 4.78 5.98
N ALA A 249 -6.18 5.49 5.18
CA ALA A 249 -4.75 5.24 5.05
C ALA A 249 -4.02 5.41 6.40
N LEU A 250 -4.36 6.45 7.15
CA LEU A 250 -3.78 6.73 8.47
C LEU A 250 -4.16 5.65 9.49
N TRP A 251 -5.44 5.26 9.53
CA TRP A 251 -5.89 4.19 10.42
C TRP A 251 -5.22 2.86 10.06
N HIS A 252 -5.13 2.52 8.78
CA HIS A 252 -4.52 1.28 8.32
C HIS A 252 -3.04 1.22 8.72
N ASP A 253 -2.31 2.30 8.50
CA ASP A 253 -0.90 2.41 8.90
C ASP A 253 -0.69 2.25 10.42
N GLN A 254 -1.58 2.83 11.24
CA GLN A 254 -1.53 2.69 12.71
C GLN A 254 -1.94 1.30 13.20
N THR A 255 -2.70 0.56 12.40
CA THR A 255 -3.30 -0.72 12.80
C THR A 255 -2.41 -1.91 12.46
N PHE A 256 -1.79 -1.92 11.28
CA PHE A 256 -1.09 -3.10 10.78
C PHE A 256 0.43 -2.99 10.98
N PRO A 257 1.03 -3.81 11.86
CA PRO A 257 2.46 -3.79 12.05
C PRO A 257 3.23 -4.36 10.83
N TYR A 258 2.65 -5.34 10.13
CA TYR A 258 3.19 -5.95 8.91
C TYR A 258 2.28 -5.67 7.71
N SER A 259 2.47 -4.53 7.06
CA SER A 259 1.77 -4.12 5.84
C SER A 259 2.75 -3.47 4.86
N PHE A 260 2.99 -4.14 3.73
CA PHE A 260 3.94 -3.70 2.71
C PHE A 260 3.31 -3.69 1.32
N ARG A 261 3.52 -2.61 0.57
CA ARG A 261 3.20 -2.53 -0.86
C ARG A 261 4.48 -2.67 -1.66
N ILE A 262 4.55 -3.69 -2.51
CA ILE A 262 5.69 -3.91 -3.40
C ILE A 262 5.40 -3.20 -4.72
N VAL A 263 6.34 -2.37 -5.16
CA VAL A 263 6.25 -1.64 -6.42
C VAL A 263 7.44 -2.00 -7.29
N HIS A 264 7.16 -2.50 -8.50
CA HIS A 264 8.18 -2.85 -9.47
C HIS A 264 8.47 -1.69 -10.40
N ASN A 265 9.73 -1.26 -10.44
CA ASN A 265 10.29 -0.34 -11.41
C ASN A 265 9.39 0.89 -11.67
N ARG A 266 8.85 1.04 -12.88
CA ARG A 266 8.01 2.18 -13.29
C ARG A 266 6.52 1.83 -13.36
N ASP A 267 6.08 0.82 -12.62
CA ASP A 267 4.67 0.38 -12.57
C ASP A 267 3.73 1.57 -12.36
N ILE A 268 2.82 1.78 -13.32
CA ILE A 268 1.86 2.90 -13.30
C ILE A 268 0.75 2.74 -12.24
N VAL A 269 0.43 1.52 -11.83
CA VAL A 269 -0.78 1.23 -11.06
C VAL A 269 -0.78 1.80 -9.65
N PRO A 270 0.34 1.81 -8.90
CA PRO A 270 0.43 2.55 -7.64
C PRO A 270 0.19 4.05 -7.78
N HIS A 271 0.29 4.63 -8.97
CA HIS A 271 0.09 6.05 -9.19
C HIS A 271 -1.35 6.41 -9.56
N ILE A 272 -2.25 5.42 -9.66
CA ILE A 272 -3.68 5.63 -9.92
C ILE A 272 -4.55 5.28 -8.70
N PRO A 273 -5.65 6.03 -8.48
CA PRO A 273 -5.94 7.35 -9.06
C PRO A 273 -4.89 8.40 -8.70
N PRO A 274 -4.60 9.38 -9.58
CA PRO A 274 -3.56 10.38 -9.33
C PRO A 274 -3.98 11.37 -8.24
N GLN A 275 -2.99 11.93 -7.53
CA GLN A 275 -3.22 12.99 -6.54
C GLN A 275 -3.41 14.37 -7.19
N LEU A 276 -4.38 14.52 -8.10
CA LEU A 276 -4.62 15.79 -8.79
C LEU A 276 -5.82 16.55 -8.22
N GLY A 277 -5.60 17.84 -7.93
CA GLY A 277 -6.65 18.83 -7.65
C GLY A 277 -7.01 19.04 -6.17
N PRO A 278 -7.78 20.10 -5.84
CA PRO A 278 -8.23 20.35 -4.48
C PRO A 278 -9.25 19.29 -4.05
N GLY A 279 -8.92 18.55 -2.99
CA GLY A 279 -9.80 17.54 -2.39
C GLY A 279 -9.27 16.11 -2.35
N TYR A 280 -7.96 15.88 -2.51
CA TYR A 280 -7.22 14.61 -2.34
C TYR A 280 -8.10 13.47 -1.77
N SER A 281 -8.78 12.74 -2.65
CA SER A 281 -9.82 11.80 -2.21
C SER A 281 -9.23 10.46 -1.79
N LEU A 282 -8.06 10.08 -2.34
CA LEU A 282 -7.43 8.79 -2.08
C LEU A 282 -5.95 8.96 -1.71
N PHE A 283 -5.50 8.08 -0.83
CA PHE A 283 -4.20 8.11 -0.20
C PHE A 283 -3.71 6.68 -0.01
N HIS A 284 -2.42 6.46 -0.23
CA HIS A 284 -1.77 5.21 0.15
C HIS A 284 -1.51 5.15 1.65
N HIS A 285 -1.56 3.97 2.26
CA HIS A 285 -1.02 3.75 3.61
C HIS A 285 0.53 3.71 3.59
N ARG A 286 1.26 3.39 4.67
CA ARG A 286 2.67 2.93 4.54
C ARG A 286 2.67 1.39 4.49
N THR A 287 3.74 0.69 4.09
CA THR A 287 5.06 1.13 3.63
C THR A 287 5.31 0.61 2.23
N GLU A 288 5.83 1.45 1.35
CA GLU A 288 6.23 1.00 0.01
C GLU A 288 7.63 0.34 0.06
N ILE A 289 7.79 -0.76 -0.66
CA ILE A 289 9.07 -1.38 -0.98
C ILE A 289 9.23 -1.30 -2.48
N TRP A 290 10.11 -0.39 -2.91
CA TRP A 290 10.30 -0.08 -4.31
C TRP A 290 11.55 -0.76 -4.85
N TYR A 291 11.38 -1.49 -5.95
CA TYR A 291 12.47 -2.12 -6.69
C TYR A 291 12.71 -1.36 -7.99
N PRO A 292 13.65 -0.39 -8.05
CA PRO A 292 13.97 0.35 -9.27
C PRO A 292 14.88 -0.47 -10.21
N ASN A 293 14.53 -1.74 -10.44
CA ASN A 293 15.28 -2.73 -11.20
C ASN A 293 14.37 -3.95 -11.51
N ASP A 294 14.90 -4.94 -12.22
CA ASP A 294 14.18 -6.14 -12.68
C ASP A 294 13.84 -7.16 -11.56
N MET A 295 14.11 -6.82 -10.29
CA MET A 295 13.86 -7.66 -9.12
C MET A 295 14.54 -9.03 -9.17
N GLU A 296 15.73 -9.13 -9.75
CA GLU A 296 16.54 -10.35 -9.70
C GLU A 296 16.89 -10.74 -8.24
N MET A 297 17.33 -11.98 -8.04
CA MET A 297 17.75 -12.43 -6.71
C MET A 297 18.91 -11.57 -6.21
N GLY A 298 18.77 -11.00 -5.01
CA GLY A 298 19.77 -10.08 -4.43
C GLY A 298 19.74 -8.66 -4.99
N ALA A 299 18.81 -8.34 -5.90
CA ALA A 299 18.63 -6.97 -6.37
C ALA A 299 18.23 -6.05 -5.20
N PRO A 300 18.82 -4.85 -5.11
CA PRO A 300 18.53 -3.93 -4.02
C PRO A 300 17.10 -3.38 -4.13
N PHE A 301 16.51 -3.03 -3.00
CA PHE A 301 15.25 -2.30 -2.92
C PHE A 301 15.39 -1.07 -2.03
N GLN A 302 14.48 -0.12 -2.22
CA GLN A 302 14.34 1.04 -1.37
C GLN A 302 13.09 0.86 -0.49
N LYS A 303 13.29 0.92 0.83
CA LYS A 303 12.19 0.98 1.80
C LYS A 303 11.73 2.43 1.93
N CYS A 304 10.47 2.66 1.59
CA CYS A 304 9.87 3.97 1.45
C CYS A 304 8.88 4.16 2.58
N GLU A 305 9.36 4.79 3.65
CA GLU A 305 8.55 4.84 4.87
C GLU A 305 7.35 5.75 4.72
N SER A 306 7.41 6.81 3.91
CA SER A 306 6.27 7.69 3.65
C SER A 306 5.09 6.96 2.99
N ALA A 307 3.88 7.46 3.27
CA ALA A 307 2.63 6.84 2.87
C ALA A 307 2.19 7.23 1.45
N ASP A 308 2.17 8.53 1.14
CA ASP A 308 2.00 9.05 -0.23
C ASP A 308 2.70 10.41 -0.42
N GLY A 309 3.11 10.78 -1.64
CA GLY A 309 3.88 12.00 -1.94
C GLY A 309 5.06 11.79 -2.90
N TYR A 310 5.92 12.79 -3.09
CA TYR A 310 7.03 12.75 -4.05
C TYR A 310 8.28 12.03 -3.50
N TYR A 311 8.21 10.70 -3.38
CA TYR A 311 9.32 9.85 -2.95
C TYR A 311 9.24 8.47 -3.62
N CYS A 312 10.37 7.76 -3.70
CA CYS A 312 10.47 6.43 -4.30
C CYS A 312 9.85 6.34 -5.71
N SER A 313 8.93 5.39 -5.97
CA SER A 313 8.31 5.25 -7.29
C SER A 313 7.64 6.53 -7.77
N ALA A 314 7.13 7.36 -6.85
CA ALA A 314 6.49 8.62 -7.20
C ALA A 314 7.47 9.70 -7.70
N THR A 315 8.79 9.50 -7.57
CA THR A 315 9.81 10.38 -8.17
C THR A 315 9.96 10.18 -9.68
N LEU A 316 9.33 9.15 -10.25
CA LEU A 316 9.40 8.86 -11.68
C LEU A 316 8.53 9.80 -12.53
N ASP A 317 7.72 10.66 -11.91
CA ASP A 317 6.81 11.61 -12.59
C ASP A 317 5.99 10.91 -13.70
N PHE A 318 6.16 11.33 -14.96
CA PHE A 318 5.45 10.78 -16.11
C PHE A 318 6.17 9.60 -16.77
N ASN A 319 7.34 9.19 -16.27
CA ASN A 319 8.09 8.06 -16.76
C ASN A 319 7.56 6.75 -16.15
N LEU A 320 6.29 6.44 -16.44
CA LEU A 320 5.58 5.26 -15.96
C LEU A 320 5.39 4.23 -17.09
N SER A 321 5.14 2.98 -16.71
CA SER A 321 5.15 1.82 -17.60
C SER A 321 4.02 0.86 -17.25
N TYR A 322 3.22 0.54 -18.27
CA TYR A 322 2.22 -0.52 -18.20
C TYR A 322 2.85 -1.92 -18.14
N GLU A 323 4.00 -2.09 -18.81
CA GLU A 323 4.68 -3.37 -18.89
C GLU A 323 5.24 -3.79 -17.52
N ASP A 324 5.84 -2.85 -16.78
CA ASP A 324 6.43 -3.11 -15.47
C ASP A 324 5.39 -3.63 -14.45
N HIS A 325 4.10 -3.31 -14.64
CA HIS A 325 3.02 -3.81 -13.79
C HIS A 325 2.82 -5.33 -13.84
N GLY A 326 3.17 -5.98 -14.96
CA GLY A 326 2.99 -7.44 -15.13
C GLY A 326 4.10 -8.28 -14.49
N PHE A 327 5.23 -7.66 -14.16
CA PHE A 327 6.44 -8.36 -13.75
C PHE A 327 6.76 -8.18 -12.28
N TYR A 328 6.95 -9.28 -11.57
CA TYR A 328 7.41 -9.28 -10.18
C TYR A 328 8.43 -10.40 -9.99
N PHE A 329 9.62 -10.06 -9.47
CA PHE A 329 10.71 -11.00 -9.21
C PHE A 329 11.05 -11.88 -10.43
N VAL A 330 11.31 -11.24 -11.57
CA VAL A 330 11.62 -11.84 -12.87
C VAL A 330 10.56 -12.77 -13.46
N LYS A 331 9.33 -12.77 -12.92
CA LYS A 331 8.18 -13.52 -13.47
C LYS A 331 7.16 -12.55 -14.05
N GLU A 332 6.69 -12.81 -15.27
CA GLU A 332 5.41 -12.28 -15.72
C GLU A 332 4.34 -13.01 -14.89
N MET A 333 3.83 -12.32 -13.88
CA MET A 333 3.13 -12.96 -12.77
C MET A 333 1.77 -13.56 -13.19
N PRO A 334 0.93 -12.87 -13.99
CA PRO A 334 -0.31 -13.46 -14.48
C PRO A 334 -0.12 -14.75 -15.28
N ALA A 335 0.79 -14.80 -16.25
CA ALA A 335 1.05 -15.96 -17.09
C ALA A 335 1.80 -17.05 -16.33
N TRP A 336 2.78 -16.70 -15.50
CA TRP A 336 3.48 -17.69 -14.67
C TRP A 336 2.50 -18.35 -13.68
N GLY A 337 1.63 -17.56 -13.05
CA GLY A 337 0.56 -18.04 -12.18
C GLY A 337 -0.46 -18.90 -12.91
N GLY A 338 -0.94 -18.43 -14.06
CA GLY A 338 -1.89 -19.15 -14.91
C GLY A 338 -1.36 -20.47 -15.48
N ALA A 339 -0.04 -20.59 -15.64
CA ALA A 339 0.64 -21.83 -16.01
C ALA A 339 0.85 -22.79 -14.82
N GLY A 340 0.34 -22.47 -13.63
CA GLY A 340 0.53 -23.28 -12.43
C GLY A 340 1.91 -23.11 -11.79
N CYS A 341 2.52 -21.93 -11.92
CA CYS A 341 3.79 -21.59 -11.29
C CYS A 341 4.90 -22.65 -11.54
N PRO A 342 5.25 -22.96 -12.80
CA PRO A 342 6.25 -23.97 -13.07
C PRO A 342 7.64 -23.56 -12.57
N THR A 343 8.43 -24.53 -12.12
CA THR A 343 9.81 -24.32 -11.65
C THR A 343 10.70 -23.78 -12.78
N LEU A 344 10.53 -24.31 -13.98
CA LEU A 344 11.14 -23.78 -15.19
C LEU A 344 10.18 -22.80 -15.85
N TRP A 345 10.56 -21.53 -15.89
CA TRP A 345 9.84 -20.46 -16.58
C TRP A 345 10.84 -19.73 -17.46
N LEU A 346 10.68 -19.83 -18.77
CA LEU A 346 11.47 -19.07 -19.73
C LEU A 346 10.76 -17.74 -19.95
N LYS A 347 11.49 -16.63 -19.77
CA LYS A 347 11.01 -15.27 -20.01
C LYS A 347 10.55 -15.11 -21.44
#